data_AF-J3PIX8-F1
#
_entry.id   AF-J3PIX8-F1
#
_cell.length_a   1.000
_cell.length_b   1.000
_cell.length_c   1.000
_cell.angle_alpha   90.00
_cell.angle_beta   90.00
_cell.angle_gamma   90.00
#
_symmetry.space_group_name_H-M   'P 1'
#
loop_
_entity.id
_entity.type
_entity.pdbx_description
1 polymer ?
#
loop_
_entity_poly.entity_id
_entity_poly.type
_entity_poly.pdbx_seq_one_letter_code
_entity_poly.pdbx_strand_id
1 'polypeptide(L)'
;MQDSLREDDGTFAFRLERWQDTQLKAVGAIRSKLGKNADELAKDFNANKSQPDTVKNLISRLEAHFKPTGNAVFQLLLQKLPTTTFASSNDSVTTFSEQFREYRTDLESLGKPGKLKIPDAIIPHLFPNSLGERYRPFLIAFFQLNSFLEINAADGTEIPAVTFDKALIAVE
;
A
#
# COMPACT_ATOMS: atom_id res chain seq x y z
N MET A 1 -32.33 -29.75 36.72
CA MET A 1 -31.11 -30.12 35.97
C MET A 1 -30.51 -28.84 35.42
N GLN A 2 -29.81 -28.09 36.26
CA GLN A 2 -29.06 -26.87 35.92
C GLN A 2 -27.86 -26.86 36.87
N ASP A 3 -26.90 -27.72 36.57
CA ASP A 3 -25.58 -27.72 37.21
C ASP A 3 -24.64 -27.01 36.24
N SER A 4 -24.83 -25.69 36.14
CA SER A 4 -24.02 -24.83 35.28
C SER A 4 -22.71 -24.54 35.99
N LEU A 5 -21.71 -25.39 35.73
CA LEU A 5 -20.28 -25.08 35.59
C LEU A 5 -19.78 -23.91 36.46
N ARG A 6 -19.67 -24.14 37.77
CA ARG A 6 -18.73 -23.38 38.60
C ARG A 6 -17.34 -23.92 38.26
N GLU A 7 -16.58 -23.20 37.44
CA GLU A 7 -15.17 -23.53 37.30
C GLU A 7 -14.51 -23.41 38.67
N ASP A 8 -13.82 -24.47 39.09
CA ASP A 8 -13.01 -24.45 40.29
C ASP A 8 -11.93 -23.35 40.17
N ASP A 9 -11.83 -22.49 41.18
CA ASP A 9 -10.92 -21.34 41.21
C ASP A 9 -9.46 -21.76 40.95
N GLY A 10 -9.08 -22.98 41.38
CA GLY A 10 -7.77 -23.56 41.09
C GLY A 10 -7.55 -23.86 39.61
N THR A 11 -8.58 -24.33 38.90
CA THR A 11 -8.52 -24.62 37.47
C THR A 11 -8.46 -23.34 36.63
N PHE A 12 -9.14 -22.27 37.05
CA PHE A 12 -9.03 -20.96 36.44
C PHE A 12 -7.62 -20.36 36.64
N ALA A 13 -7.09 -20.37 37.87
CA ALA A 13 -5.76 -19.85 38.19
C ALA A 13 -4.66 -20.54 37.37
N PHE A 14 -4.70 -21.87 37.25
CA PHE A 14 -3.74 -22.64 36.45
C PHE A 14 -3.77 -22.28 34.95
N ARG A 15 -4.97 -22.10 34.38
CA ARG A 15 -5.11 -21.69 32.97
C ARG A 15 -4.64 -20.26 32.74
N LEU A 16 -4.87 -19.35 33.69
CA LEU A 16 -4.39 -17.98 33.61
C LEU A 16 -2.86 -17.92 33.64
N GLU A 17 -2.23 -18.66 34.56
CA GLU A 17 -0.76 -18.77 34.64
C GLU A 17 -0.18 -19.35 33.34
N ARG A 18 -0.73 -20.46 32.84
CA ARG A 18 -0.30 -21.07 31.58
C ARG A 18 -0.46 -20.14 30.38
N TRP A 19 -1.55 -19.35 30.34
CA TRP A 19 -1.76 -18.36 29.30
C TRP A 19 -0.71 -17.24 29.38
N GLN A 20 -0.43 -16.71 30.58
CA GLN A 20 0.61 -15.68 30.80
C GLN A 20 2.00 -16.18 30.38
N ASP A 21 2.36 -17.40 30.75
CA ASP A 21 3.61 -18.05 30.34
C ASP A 21 3.74 -18.17 28.82
N THR A 22 2.63 -18.50 28.15
CA THR A 22 2.61 -18.61 26.69
C THR A 22 2.80 -17.25 26.03
N GLN A 23 2.21 -16.18 26.59
CA GLN A 23 2.43 -14.81 26.12
C GLN A 23 3.90 -14.39 26.28
N LEU A 24 4.51 -14.66 27.43
CA LEU A 24 5.91 -14.32 27.71
C LEU A 24 6.87 -15.04 26.75
N LYS A 25 6.65 -16.33 26.50
CA LYS A 25 7.44 -17.12 25.54
C LYS A 25 7.34 -16.55 24.12
N ALA A 26 6.12 -16.21 23.68
CA ALA A 26 5.89 -15.62 22.37
C ALA A 26 6.55 -14.24 22.22
N VAL A 27 6.50 -13.39 23.25
CA VAL A 27 7.22 -12.11 23.24
C VAL A 27 8.73 -12.30 23.22
N GLY A 28 9.27 -13.26 23.98
CA GLY A 28 10.70 -13.60 23.90
C GLY A 28 11.12 -14.02 22.49
N ALA A 29 10.29 -14.83 21.81
CA ALA A 29 10.53 -15.21 20.42
C ALA A 29 10.49 -14.00 19.47
N ILE A 30 9.51 -13.10 19.62
CA ILE A 30 9.42 -11.86 18.85
C ILE A 30 10.68 -11.01 19.08
N ARG A 31 11.02 -10.70 20.34
CA ARG A 31 12.19 -9.89 20.71
C ARG A 31 13.50 -10.45 20.14
N SER A 32 13.66 -11.77 20.10
CA SER A 32 14.85 -12.40 19.51
C SER A 32 15.04 -12.11 18.01
N LYS A 33 13.97 -11.71 17.32
CA LYS A 33 13.96 -11.37 15.88
C LYS A 33 13.94 -9.86 15.63
N LEU A 34 13.75 -9.04 16.66
CA LEU A 34 13.65 -7.60 16.57
C LEU A 34 15.04 -6.95 16.65
N GLY A 35 15.25 -5.87 15.89
CA GLY A 35 16.40 -4.98 16.07
C GLY A 35 16.26 -4.11 17.33
N LYS A 36 17.34 -3.44 17.75
CA LYS A 36 17.40 -2.65 19.00
C LYS A 36 16.19 -1.72 19.23
N ASN A 37 15.76 -0.97 18.21
CA ASN A 37 14.65 -0.02 18.32
C ASN A 37 13.29 -0.72 18.59
N ALA A 38 13.11 -1.92 18.06
CA ALA A 38 11.89 -2.68 18.27
C ALA A 38 11.91 -3.44 19.60
N ASP A 39 13.10 -3.77 20.12
CA ASP A 39 13.27 -4.32 21.48
C ASP A 39 12.93 -3.27 22.56
N GLU A 40 13.28 -1.99 22.35
CA GLU A 40 12.90 -0.90 23.25
C GLU A 40 11.39 -0.76 23.40
N LEU A 41 10.63 -0.91 22.31
CA LEU A 41 9.16 -0.89 22.32
C LEU A 41 8.53 -2.12 23.00
N ALA A 42 9.27 -3.23 23.09
CA ALA A 42 8.82 -4.47 23.72
C ALA A 42 9.32 -4.63 25.17
N LYS A 43 10.15 -3.70 25.66
CA LYS A 43 10.86 -3.80 26.95
C LYS A 43 9.90 -3.77 28.14
N ASP A 44 8.83 -2.99 28.05
CA ASP A 44 7.84 -2.82 29.11
C ASP A 44 6.67 -3.82 29.03
N PHE A 45 6.75 -4.80 28.12
CA PHE A 45 5.74 -5.84 27.98
C PHE A 45 5.55 -6.59 29.31
N ASN A 46 4.33 -6.52 29.87
CA ASN A 46 3.99 -7.08 31.18
C ASN A 46 4.80 -6.53 32.38
N ALA A 47 5.42 -5.35 32.27
CA ALA A 47 6.05 -4.69 33.41
C ALA A 47 5.01 -4.32 34.51
N ASN A 48 3.77 -4.07 34.11
CA ASN A 48 2.68 -3.74 35.03
C ASN A 48 1.72 -4.93 35.20
N LYS A 49 1.82 -5.63 36.33
CA LYS A 49 1.03 -6.86 36.63
C LYS A 49 -0.47 -6.60 36.77
N SER A 50 -0.89 -5.35 36.95
CA SER A 50 -2.29 -4.96 37.12
C SER A 50 -3.11 -5.02 35.82
N GLN A 51 -2.44 -4.99 34.66
CA GLN A 51 -3.09 -5.06 33.36
C GLN A 51 -2.18 -5.83 32.40
N PRO A 52 -2.31 -7.17 32.35
CA PRO A 52 -1.45 -8.00 31.50
C PRO A 52 -1.64 -7.63 30.04
N ASP A 53 -0.55 -7.24 29.41
CA ASP A 53 -0.47 -6.91 28.01
C ASP A 53 -0.43 -8.21 27.17
N THR A 54 -0.89 -8.12 25.93
CA THR A 54 -1.01 -9.29 25.05
C THR A 54 -0.02 -9.20 23.89
N VAL A 55 0.45 -10.35 23.43
CA VAL A 55 1.30 -10.45 22.24
C VAL A 55 0.64 -9.75 21.05
N LYS A 56 -0.69 -9.83 20.92
CA LYS A 56 -1.46 -9.12 19.89
C LYS A 56 -1.26 -7.60 19.98
N ASN A 57 -1.36 -7.01 21.17
CA ASN A 57 -1.15 -5.58 21.37
C ASN A 57 0.30 -5.16 21.07
N LEU A 58 1.28 -6.01 21.43
CA LEU A 58 2.67 -5.78 21.06
C LEU A 58 2.85 -5.76 19.54
N ILE A 59 2.30 -6.75 18.83
CA ILE A 59 2.34 -6.80 17.36
C ILE A 59 1.69 -5.54 16.78
N SER A 60 0.51 -5.14 17.25
CA SER A 60 -0.16 -3.93 16.74
C SER A 60 0.65 -2.64 16.99
N ARG A 61 1.37 -2.51 18.11
CA ARG A 61 2.28 -1.37 18.35
C ARG A 61 3.47 -1.39 17.41
N LEU A 62 4.08 -2.56 17.22
CA LEU A 62 5.20 -2.72 16.29
C LEU A 62 4.77 -2.40 14.86
N GLU A 63 3.60 -2.89 14.43
CA GLU A 63 3.02 -2.55 13.13
C GLU A 63 2.75 -1.05 13.00
N ALA A 64 2.12 -0.42 13.99
CA ALA A 64 1.86 1.03 13.94
C ALA A 64 3.15 1.86 13.86
N HIS A 65 4.22 1.42 14.52
CA HIS A 65 5.47 2.15 14.60
C HIS A 65 6.37 1.94 13.37
N PHE A 66 6.44 0.72 12.84
CA PHE A 66 7.34 0.35 11.73
C PHE A 66 6.67 0.33 10.37
N LYS A 67 5.33 0.29 10.29
CA LYS A 67 4.65 0.41 9.01
C LYS A 67 4.98 1.78 8.42
N PRO A 68 5.60 1.85 7.23
CA PRO A 68 5.85 3.13 6.59
C PRO A 68 4.50 3.81 6.36
N THR A 69 4.41 5.09 6.73
CA THR A 69 3.20 5.89 6.58
C THR A 69 3.45 7.08 5.68
N GLY A 70 2.40 7.53 5.00
CA GLY A 70 2.40 8.76 4.20
C GLY A 70 3.55 8.83 3.21
N ASN A 71 4.47 9.78 3.44
CA ASN A 71 5.54 10.13 2.51
C ASN A 71 6.51 8.97 2.23
N ALA A 72 6.77 8.07 3.19
CA ALA A 72 7.67 6.94 2.93
C ALA A 72 7.09 5.96 1.90
N VAL A 73 5.78 5.68 1.98
CA VAL A 73 5.08 4.85 1.00
C VAL A 73 4.95 5.59 -0.33
N PHE A 74 4.70 6.89 -0.29
CA PHE A 74 4.66 7.74 -1.48
C PHE A 74 6.00 7.73 -2.23
N GLN A 75 7.13 7.85 -1.52
CA GLN A 75 8.47 7.78 -2.12
C GLN A 75 8.76 6.40 -2.70
N LEU A 76 8.38 5.32 -2.02
CA LEU A 76 8.50 3.96 -2.56
C LEU A 76 7.67 3.76 -3.82
N LEU A 77 6.45 4.30 -3.87
CA LEU A 77 5.61 4.27 -5.07
C LEU A 77 6.22 5.14 -6.18
N LEU A 78 6.68 6.36 -5.90
CA LEU A 78 7.33 7.20 -6.91
C LEU A 78 8.60 6.55 -7.48
N GLN A 79 9.37 5.82 -6.67
CA GLN A 79 10.53 5.07 -7.14
C GLN A 79 10.16 3.86 -8.02
N LYS A 80 8.98 3.27 -7.79
CA LYS A 80 8.50 2.15 -8.61
C LYS A 80 8.12 2.58 -10.03
N LEU A 81 7.65 3.81 -10.23
CA LEU A 81 7.12 4.30 -11.51
C LEU A 81 8.18 4.32 -12.64
N PRO A 82 9.42 4.83 -12.45
CA PRO A 82 10.48 4.72 -13.46
C PRO A 82 10.98 3.30 -13.67
N THR A 83 10.87 2.43 -12.66
CA THR A 83 11.25 1.01 -12.77
C THR A 83 10.16 0.12 -13.35
N THR A 84 8.95 0.65 -13.55
CA THR A 84 7.90 0.04 -14.39
C THR A 84 7.97 0.71 -15.76
N THR A 85 9.09 0.51 -16.44
CA THR A 85 9.12 0.76 -17.88
C THR A 85 8.73 -0.54 -18.58
N PHE A 86 8.01 -0.45 -19.70
CA PHE A 86 7.66 -1.65 -20.49
C PHE A 86 8.89 -2.49 -20.85
N ALA A 87 10.08 -1.87 -20.92
CA ALA A 87 11.36 -2.56 -21.11
C ALA A 87 11.76 -3.51 -19.96
N SER A 88 11.26 -3.28 -18.74
CA SER A 88 11.52 -4.10 -17.55
C SER A 88 10.46 -5.17 -17.28
N SER A 89 9.26 -5.01 -17.83
CA SER A 89 8.22 -6.03 -17.86
C SER A 89 8.38 -6.84 -19.15
N ASN A 90 8.86 -8.07 -19.10
CA ASN A 90 8.93 -8.96 -20.28
C ASN A 90 7.54 -9.41 -20.80
N ASP A 91 6.50 -8.61 -20.56
CA ASP A 91 5.09 -8.95 -20.74
C ASP A 91 4.38 -8.00 -21.74
N SER A 92 3.15 -8.37 -22.11
CA SER A 92 2.31 -7.62 -23.05
C SER A 92 1.91 -6.23 -22.52
N VAL A 93 1.48 -5.34 -23.43
CA VAL A 93 0.93 -4.01 -23.11
C VAL A 93 -0.21 -4.11 -22.09
N THR A 94 -1.00 -5.19 -22.16
CA THR A 94 -2.11 -5.46 -21.25
C THR A 94 -1.63 -5.72 -19.81
N THR A 95 -0.62 -6.57 -19.61
CA THR A 95 -0.06 -6.81 -18.26
C THR A 95 0.55 -5.54 -17.69
N PHE A 96 1.21 -4.74 -18.52
CA PHE A 96 1.76 -3.46 -18.13
C PHE A 96 0.67 -2.44 -17.72
N SER A 97 -0.45 -2.40 -18.44
CA SER A 97 -1.56 -1.48 -18.14
C SER A 97 -2.29 -1.85 -16.84
N GLU A 98 -2.41 -3.15 -16.53
CA GLU A 98 -2.93 -3.64 -15.26
C GLU A 98 -2.04 -3.23 -14.08
N GLN A 99 -0.73 -3.44 -14.18
CA GLN A 99 0.24 -2.99 -13.17
C GLN A 99 0.18 -1.46 -12.95
N PHE A 100 -0.01 -0.70 -14.03
CA PHE A 100 -0.15 0.75 -13.96
C PHE A 100 -1.47 1.17 -13.31
N ARG A 101 -2.56 0.41 -13.51
CA ARG A 101 -3.86 0.62 -12.85
C ARG A 101 -3.80 0.31 -11.35
N GLU A 102 -3.12 -0.77 -10.96
CA GLU A 102 -2.86 -1.10 -9.56
C GLU A 102 -2.03 0.00 -8.89
N TYR A 103 -0.97 0.46 -9.54
CA TYR A 103 -0.14 1.56 -9.06
C TYR A 103 -0.94 2.85 -8.82
N ARG A 104 -1.82 3.21 -9.77
CA ARG A 104 -2.73 4.35 -9.61
C ARG A 104 -3.63 4.18 -8.38
N THR A 105 -4.22 2.99 -8.22
CA THR A 105 -5.10 2.67 -7.09
C THR A 105 -4.35 2.78 -5.77
N ASP A 106 -3.12 2.25 -5.70
CA ASP A 106 -2.25 2.33 -4.53
C ASP A 106 -1.93 3.80 -4.18
N LEU A 107 -1.60 4.62 -5.18
CA LEU A 107 -1.37 6.05 -4.97
C LEU A 107 -2.63 6.77 -4.46
N GLU A 108 -3.79 6.55 -5.09
CA GLU A 108 -5.06 7.15 -4.66
C GLU A 108 -5.45 6.73 -3.23
N SER A 109 -5.06 5.53 -2.82
CA SER A 109 -5.23 5.03 -1.45
C SER A 109 -4.27 5.66 -0.43
N LEU A 110 -3.22 6.35 -0.88
CA LEU A 110 -2.29 7.03 0.02
C LEU A 110 -2.89 8.31 0.61
N GLY A 111 -3.19 8.23 1.90
CA GLY A 111 -3.60 9.37 2.71
C GLY A 111 -5.10 9.37 2.98
N LYS A 112 -5.63 10.53 3.38
CA LYS A 112 -7.07 10.69 3.58
C LYS A 112 -7.73 10.76 2.20
N PRO A 113 -8.88 10.08 1.98
CA PRO A 113 -9.58 10.13 0.71
C PRO A 113 -9.81 11.58 0.27
N GLY A 114 -9.42 11.89 -0.97
CA GLY A 114 -9.57 13.22 -1.58
C GLY A 114 -8.47 14.25 -1.26
N LYS A 115 -7.44 13.92 -0.47
CA LYS A 115 -6.31 14.83 -0.20
C LYS A 115 -5.14 14.67 -1.16
N LEU A 116 -4.84 13.46 -1.60
CA LEU A 116 -3.92 13.26 -2.71
C LEU A 116 -4.75 13.32 -4.00
N LYS A 117 -4.74 14.49 -4.65
CA LYS A 117 -5.31 14.64 -5.99
C LYS A 117 -4.15 14.62 -6.97
N ILE A 118 -3.95 13.48 -7.61
CA ILE A 118 -3.08 13.44 -8.78
C ILE A 118 -3.86 14.12 -9.91
N PRO A 119 -3.31 15.15 -10.56
CA PRO A 119 -3.96 15.74 -11.71
C PRO A 119 -4.26 14.66 -12.75
N ASP A 120 -5.51 14.60 -13.21
CA ASP A 120 -5.97 13.57 -14.15
C ASP A 120 -5.20 13.60 -15.47
N ALA A 121 -4.55 14.72 -15.82
CA ALA A 121 -3.69 14.85 -16.99
C ALA A 121 -2.32 14.16 -16.84
N ILE A 122 -1.85 13.91 -15.62
CA ILE A 122 -0.51 13.35 -15.38
C ILE A 122 -0.49 11.84 -15.62
N ILE A 123 -1.51 11.09 -15.18
CA ILE A 123 -1.58 9.63 -15.33
C ILE A 123 -1.57 9.19 -16.82
N PRO A 124 -2.41 9.76 -17.71
CA PRO A 124 -2.43 9.45 -19.14
C PRO A 124 -1.19 9.97 -19.88
N HIS A 125 -0.46 10.94 -19.32
CA HIS A 125 0.83 11.38 -19.86
C HIS A 125 1.96 10.43 -19.46
N LEU A 126 1.95 9.93 -18.22
CA LEU A 126 2.99 9.03 -17.71
C LEU A 126 2.94 7.67 -18.40
N PHE A 127 1.74 7.09 -18.60
CA PHE A 127 1.60 5.75 -19.16
C PHE A 127 2.27 5.57 -20.55
N PRO A 128 1.98 6.41 -21.57
CA PRO A 128 2.61 6.29 -22.87
C PRO A 128 4.13 6.51 -22.81
N ASN A 129 4.58 7.48 -22.01
CA ASN A 129 6.02 7.73 -21.83
C ASN A 129 6.76 6.55 -21.17
N SER A 130 6.06 5.73 -20.38
CA SER A 130 6.62 4.53 -19.76
C SER A 130 6.71 3.31 -20.69
N LEU A 131 6.12 3.36 -21.90
CA LEU A 131 6.20 2.28 -22.90
C LEU A 131 7.60 2.13 -23.52
N GLY A 132 8.49 3.10 -23.29
CA GLY A 132 9.88 3.06 -23.75
C GLY A 132 10.08 3.37 -25.24
N GLU A 133 11.32 3.32 -25.70
CA GLU A 133 11.71 3.86 -27.01
C GLU A 133 11.08 3.14 -28.22
N ARG A 134 10.71 1.87 -28.07
CA ARG A 134 10.07 1.10 -29.16
C ARG A 134 8.73 1.67 -29.60
N TYR A 135 8.01 2.30 -28.68
CA TYR A 135 6.72 2.93 -28.95
C TYR A 135 6.85 4.41 -29.31
N ARG A 136 8.06 4.97 -29.43
CA ARG A 136 8.29 6.40 -29.73
C ARG A 136 7.55 6.90 -30.98
N PRO A 137 7.50 6.18 -32.12
CA PRO A 137 6.71 6.62 -33.28
C PRO A 137 5.20 6.72 -32.98
N PHE A 138 4.67 5.75 -32.23
CA PHE A 138 3.29 5.78 -31.73
C PHE A 138 3.07 6.99 -30.81
N LEU A 139 3.99 7.25 -29.87
CA LEU A 139 3.88 8.39 -28.94
C LEU A 139 3.79 9.72 -29.66
N ILE A 140 4.60 9.92 -30.70
CA ILE A 140 4.58 11.14 -31.51
C ILE A 140 3.21 11.31 -32.19
N ALA A 141 2.70 10.27 -32.84
CA ALA A 141 1.39 10.31 -33.49
C ALA A 141 0.26 10.50 -32.46
N PHE A 142 0.34 9.83 -31.32
CA PHE A 142 -0.63 9.91 -30.25
C PHE A 142 -0.70 11.33 -29.69
N PHE A 143 0.43 11.94 -29.31
CA PHE A 143 0.48 13.31 -28.78
C PHE A 143 0.11 14.40 -29.80
N GLN A 144 0.21 14.12 -31.11
CA GLN A 144 -0.28 15.04 -32.14
C GLN A 144 -1.81 15.04 -32.27
N LEU A 145 -2.44 13.88 -32.01
CA LEU A 145 -3.88 13.68 -32.19
C LEU A 145 -4.68 13.87 -30.90
N ASN A 146 -4.00 13.92 -29.75
CA ASN A 146 -4.62 13.86 -28.44
C ASN A 146 -4.04 14.94 -27.51
N SER A 147 -4.91 15.67 -26.83
CA SER A 147 -4.53 16.65 -25.82
C SER A 147 -4.80 16.12 -24.41
N PHE A 148 -3.83 16.27 -23.51
CA PHE A 148 -4.01 15.99 -22.08
C PHE A 148 -4.70 17.13 -21.33
N LEU A 149 -4.87 18.26 -21.99
CA LEU A 149 -5.57 19.42 -21.48
C LEU A 149 -6.87 19.57 -22.25
N GLU A 150 -7.92 19.98 -21.56
CA GLU A 150 -9.13 20.46 -22.21
C GLU A 150 -8.77 21.71 -22.99
N ILE A 151 -8.95 21.66 -24.31
CA ILE A 151 -8.67 22.78 -25.19
C ILE A 151 -9.95 23.15 -25.92
N ASN A 152 -10.20 24.45 -25.98
CA ASN A 152 -11.19 24.99 -26.90
C ASN A 152 -10.51 25.12 -28.26
N ALA A 153 -10.98 24.36 -29.24
CA ALA A 153 -10.55 24.54 -30.60
C ALA A 153 -10.96 25.93 -31.12
N ALA A 154 -10.30 26.39 -32.18
CA ALA A 154 -10.51 27.74 -32.73
C ALA A 154 -11.96 27.99 -33.24
N ASP A 155 -12.71 26.91 -33.45
CA ASP A 155 -14.13 26.89 -33.82
C ASP A 155 -15.08 26.90 -32.61
N GLY A 156 -14.55 26.94 -31.38
CA GLY A 156 -15.30 26.87 -30.13
C GLY A 156 -15.68 25.46 -29.69
N THR A 157 -15.21 24.42 -30.38
CA THR A 157 -15.44 23.03 -29.98
C THR A 157 -14.57 22.67 -28.77
N GLU A 158 -15.19 22.18 -27.71
CA GLU A 158 -14.48 21.62 -26.55
C GLU A 158 -13.87 20.26 -26.91
N ILE A 159 -12.54 20.18 -26.92
CA ILE A 159 -11.83 18.90 -27.07
C ILE A 159 -11.56 18.35 -25.67
N PRO A 160 -12.16 17.21 -25.30
CA PRO A 160 -11.99 16.64 -23.97
C PRO A 160 -10.55 16.14 -23.77
N ALA A 161 -10.07 16.27 -22.53
CA ALA A 161 -8.77 15.73 -22.14
C ALA A 161 -8.73 14.20 -22.30
N VAL A 162 -7.56 13.70 -22.67
CA VAL A 162 -7.33 12.26 -22.86
C VAL A 162 -7.29 11.55 -21.52
N THR A 163 -8.11 10.51 -21.41
CA THR A 163 -8.16 9.63 -20.24
C THR A 163 -7.18 8.46 -20.39
N PHE A 164 -6.90 7.80 -19.26
CA PHE A 164 -6.06 6.61 -19.24
C PHE A 164 -6.61 5.48 -20.14
N ASP A 165 -7.93 5.24 -20.10
CA ASP A 165 -8.53 4.17 -20.92
C ASP A 165 -8.45 4.49 -22.42
N LYS A 166 -8.56 5.77 -22.83
CA LYS A 166 -8.35 6.18 -24.22
C LYS A 166 -6.90 5.99 -24.67
N ALA A 167 -5.94 6.26 -23.78
CA ALA A 167 -4.54 5.98 -24.05
C ALA A 167 -4.25 4.48 -24.16
N LEU A 168 -4.89 3.64 -23.34
CA LEU A 168 -4.77 2.19 -23.41
C LEU A 168 -5.29 1.64 -24.75
N ILE A 169 -6.52 2.01 -25.14
CA ILE A 169 -7.14 1.58 -26.40
C ILE A 169 -6.30 1.96 -27.62
N ALA A 170 -5.56 3.07 -27.57
CA ALA A 170 -4.72 3.50 -28.67
C ALA A 170 -3.44 2.67 -28.84
N VAL A 171 -2.98 2.00 -27.77
CA VAL A 171 -1.75 1.20 -27.77
C VAL A 171 -2.01 -0.27 -28.11
N GLU A 172 -3.21 -0.79 -27.82
CA GLU A 172 -3.68 -2.12 -28.21
C GLU A 172 -3.89 -2.26 -29.72
#